data_AF-A0A260BSK5-F1
#
_entry.id   AF-A0A260BSK5-F1
#
_cell.length_a   1.000
_cell.length_b   1.000
_cell.length_c   1.000
_cell.angle_alpha   90.00
_cell.angle_beta   90.00
_cell.angle_gamma   90.00
#
_symmetry.space_group_name_H-M   'P 1'
#
loop_
_entity.id
_entity.type
_entity.pdbx_description
1 polymer ?
#
loop_
_entity_poly.entity_id
_entity_poly.type
_entity_poly.pdbx_seq_one_letter_code
_entity_poly.pdbx_strand_id
1 'polypeptide(L)'
;MNALSVTLDDIVAAHRLLRDRNPLVQCLTNTVSVQFVANALLAAGAAPAMVDNPEEAAGFAEIADAVLVNLGTPTAAQVESSRLASAAARAAGKPWVLDPVGAGGLPWRTQVAVELLANRPSVIRANASEVMGLAGAEGGSRGVDSSAHVADSVDAARSLLDRAEVVAASGEVDHIFAQGSTVKIGGGSALLQRVTATGCALGALTAAYCSVSPSALIGAVAAHAHVAVASEIAARSTSRPGTFAAAFLDGLDAVDESALQELVRLD
;
A
#
# COMPACT_ATOMS: atom_id res chain seq x y z
N MET A 1 -13.08 -22.71 11.80
CA MET A 1 -13.23 -21.47 10.99
C MET A 1 -12.30 -21.64 9.81
N ASN A 2 -12.82 -21.71 8.58
CA ASN A 2 -11.97 -21.75 7.39
C ASN A 2 -11.11 -20.49 7.39
N ALA A 3 -9.79 -20.64 7.24
CA ALA A 3 -8.93 -19.50 6.96
C ALA A 3 -9.47 -18.78 5.73
N LEU A 4 -9.59 -17.45 5.79
CA LEU A 4 -9.87 -16.63 4.60
C LEU A 4 -8.69 -16.82 3.65
N SER A 5 -8.84 -17.70 2.66
CA SER A 5 -7.85 -17.93 1.61
C SER A 5 -8.21 -17.04 0.42
N VAL A 6 -7.34 -16.10 0.08
CA VAL A 6 -7.46 -15.33 -1.17
C VAL A 6 -7.04 -16.24 -2.32
N THR A 7 -7.83 -16.25 -3.38
CA THR A 7 -7.60 -17.06 -4.58
C THR A 7 -7.13 -16.20 -5.76
N LEU A 8 -6.62 -16.84 -6.80
CA LEU A 8 -6.29 -16.16 -8.06
C LEU A 8 -7.53 -15.53 -8.71
N ASP A 9 -8.69 -16.19 -8.61
CA ASP A 9 -9.97 -15.67 -9.12
C ASP A 9 -10.37 -14.36 -8.41
N ASP A 10 -10.09 -14.25 -7.10
CA ASP A 10 -10.31 -13.01 -6.35
C ASP A 10 -9.42 -11.87 -6.88
N ILE A 11 -8.16 -12.16 -7.22
CA ILE A 11 -7.22 -11.18 -7.79
C ILE A 11 -7.67 -10.73 -9.18
N VAL A 12 -8.03 -11.67 -10.04
CA VAL A 12 -8.52 -11.38 -11.41
C VAL A 12 -9.80 -10.53 -11.34
N ALA A 13 -10.74 -10.89 -10.47
CA ALA A 13 -11.96 -10.13 -10.25
C ALA A 13 -11.67 -8.71 -9.75
N ALA A 14 -10.77 -8.56 -8.77
CA ALA A 14 -10.38 -7.25 -8.25
C ALA A 14 -9.69 -6.38 -9.32
N HIS A 15 -8.79 -6.95 -10.13
CA HIS A 15 -8.12 -6.24 -11.23
C HIS A 15 -9.12 -5.72 -12.26
N ARG A 16 -10.09 -6.56 -12.64
CA ARG A 16 -11.18 -6.14 -13.53
C ARG A 16 -12.02 -5.02 -12.91
N LEU A 17 -12.43 -5.16 -11.65
CA LEU A 17 -13.24 -4.17 -10.95
C LEU A 17 -12.52 -2.82 -10.82
N LEU A 18 -11.20 -2.82 -10.60
CA LEU A 18 -10.39 -1.60 -10.57
C LEU A 18 -10.54 -0.83 -11.89
N ARG A 19 -10.31 -1.51 -13.02
CA ARG A 19 -10.40 -0.91 -14.36
C ARG A 19 -11.82 -0.51 -14.75
N ASP A 20 -12.81 -1.34 -14.43
CA ASP A 20 -14.22 -1.09 -14.76
C ASP A 20 -14.79 0.10 -13.97
N ARG A 21 -14.35 0.29 -12.71
CA ARG A 21 -14.87 1.36 -11.84
C ARG A 21 -14.06 2.64 -11.85
N ASN A 22 -12.77 2.58 -12.22
CA ASN A 22 -11.85 3.71 -12.20
C ASN A 22 -11.91 4.52 -10.88
N PRO A 23 -11.64 3.88 -9.72
CA PRO A 23 -11.92 4.49 -8.42
C PRO A 23 -11.08 5.75 -8.18
N LEU A 24 -11.69 6.74 -7.53
CA LEU A 24 -11.06 8.00 -7.13
C LEU A 24 -10.26 7.81 -5.83
N VAL A 25 -8.95 7.99 -5.89
CA VAL A 25 -8.03 7.84 -4.75
C VAL A 25 -7.48 9.20 -4.35
N GLN A 26 -7.81 9.64 -3.14
CA GLN A 26 -7.14 10.78 -2.53
C GLN A 26 -5.74 10.37 -2.08
N CYS A 27 -4.70 11.10 -2.50
CA CYS A 27 -3.32 10.82 -2.15
C CYS A 27 -2.72 11.97 -1.35
N LEU A 28 -2.57 11.77 -0.04
CA LEU A 28 -1.73 12.60 0.82
C LEU A 28 -0.34 11.94 0.87
N THR A 29 0.51 12.26 -0.10
CA THR A 29 1.82 11.62 -0.27
C THR A 29 2.99 12.60 -0.22
N ASN A 30 4.19 12.05 -0.19
CA ASN A 30 5.43 12.82 -0.12
C ASN A 30 5.78 13.48 -1.46
N THR A 31 6.43 14.64 -1.37
CA THR A 31 6.85 15.48 -2.51
C THR A 31 7.76 14.76 -3.52
N VAL A 32 8.49 13.73 -3.10
CA VAL A 32 9.36 12.92 -3.97
C VAL A 32 8.55 11.97 -4.87
N SER A 33 7.36 11.57 -4.43
CA SER A 33 6.56 10.51 -5.05
C SER A 33 5.34 10.99 -5.83
N VAL A 34 4.89 12.24 -5.64
CA VAL A 34 3.58 12.74 -6.09
C VAL A 34 3.27 12.38 -7.55
N GLN A 35 4.16 12.76 -8.48
CA GLN A 35 3.95 12.48 -9.90
C GLN A 35 3.94 10.98 -10.22
N PHE A 36 4.86 10.22 -9.62
CA PHE A 36 5.00 8.80 -9.90
C PHE A 36 3.80 8.00 -9.38
N VAL A 37 3.30 8.34 -8.19
CA VAL A 37 2.07 7.79 -7.61
C VAL A 37 0.86 8.09 -8.50
N ALA A 38 0.74 9.33 -9.00
CA ALA A 38 -0.33 9.69 -9.93
C ALA A 38 -0.29 8.83 -11.19
N ASN A 39 0.87 8.74 -11.82
CA ASN A 39 1.04 7.97 -13.05
C ASN A 39 0.82 6.48 -12.83
N ALA A 40 1.23 5.92 -11.69
CA ALA A 40 0.99 4.51 -11.37
C ALA A 40 -0.50 4.19 -11.21
N LEU A 41 -1.26 5.06 -10.52
CA LEU A 41 -2.72 4.92 -10.42
C LEU A 41 -3.39 5.02 -11.79
N LEU A 42 -3.01 6.02 -12.60
CA LEU A 42 -3.52 6.19 -13.96
C LEU A 42 -3.24 4.96 -14.83
N ALA A 43 -2.00 4.46 -14.81
CA ALA A 43 -1.60 3.28 -15.58
C ALA A 43 -2.36 2.01 -15.14
N ALA A 44 -2.59 1.84 -13.84
CA ALA A 44 -3.39 0.71 -13.34
C ALA A 44 -4.89 0.83 -13.65
N GLY A 45 -5.37 2.01 -14.06
CA GLY A 45 -6.78 2.26 -14.40
C GLY A 45 -7.60 2.87 -13.26
N ALA A 46 -6.97 3.54 -12.28
CA ALA A 46 -7.62 4.32 -11.22
C ALA A 46 -7.48 5.84 -11.47
N ALA A 47 -8.20 6.66 -10.69
CA ALA A 47 -8.17 8.11 -10.78
C ALA A 47 -7.47 8.73 -9.55
N PRO A 48 -6.26 9.30 -9.69
CA PRO A 48 -5.59 9.97 -8.58
C PRO A 48 -6.09 11.40 -8.32
N ALA A 49 -6.12 11.81 -7.06
CA ALA A 49 -6.29 13.21 -6.67
C ALA A 49 -5.37 13.59 -5.50
N MET A 50 -4.49 14.57 -5.74
CA MET A 50 -3.47 15.03 -4.79
C MET A 50 -4.01 16.18 -3.93
N VAL A 51 -5.09 15.91 -3.18
CA VAL A 51 -5.69 16.90 -2.27
C VAL A 51 -5.12 16.71 -0.87
N ASP A 52 -4.04 17.43 -0.58
CA ASP A 52 -3.21 17.28 0.62
C ASP A 52 -3.14 18.54 1.50
N ASN A 53 -3.98 19.54 1.24
CA ASN A 53 -4.11 20.74 2.08
C ASN A 53 -5.20 20.57 3.16
N PRO A 54 -5.04 21.15 4.37
CA PRO A 54 -5.99 20.97 5.47
C PRO A 54 -7.40 21.48 5.16
N GLU A 55 -7.53 22.49 4.32
CA GLU A 55 -8.80 23.16 4.00
C GLU A 55 -9.75 22.24 3.23
N GLU A 56 -9.21 21.34 2.40
CA GLU A 56 -9.99 20.48 1.51
C GLU A 56 -9.87 18.99 1.87
N ALA A 57 -8.85 18.58 2.63
CA ALA A 57 -8.50 17.17 2.82
C ALA A 57 -9.64 16.32 3.41
N ALA A 58 -10.36 16.81 4.42
CA ALA A 58 -11.49 16.09 5.02
C ALA A 58 -12.66 15.95 4.04
N GLY A 59 -13.09 17.05 3.43
CA GLY A 59 -14.22 17.03 2.49
C GLY A 59 -13.93 16.18 1.26
N PHE A 60 -12.68 16.16 0.80
CA PHE A 60 -12.28 15.31 -0.31
C PHE A 60 -12.25 13.81 0.07
N ALA A 61 -11.88 13.48 1.31
CA ALA A 61 -11.89 12.10 1.80
C ALA A 61 -13.30 11.48 1.82
N GLU A 62 -14.33 12.30 2.03
CA GLU A 62 -15.73 11.84 2.02
C GLU A 62 -16.22 11.46 0.61
N ILE A 63 -15.73 12.15 -0.41
CA ILE A 63 -16.12 11.90 -1.81
C ILE A 63 -15.23 10.85 -2.49
N ALA A 64 -13.97 10.72 -2.08
CA ALA A 64 -13.05 9.74 -2.63
C ALA A 64 -13.55 8.30 -2.37
N ASP A 65 -13.14 7.37 -3.21
CA ASP A 65 -13.41 5.94 -3.03
C ASP A 65 -12.43 5.32 -2.04
N ALA A 66 -11.20 5.86 -1.96
CA ALA A 66 -10.22 5.52 -0.94
C ALA A 66 -9.24 6.67 -0.67
N VAL A 67 -8.51 6.55 0.44
CA VAL A 67 -7.47 7.52 0.85
C VAL A 67 -6.13 6.82 1.09
N LEU A 68 -5.06 7.36 0.52
CA LEU A 68 -3.69 7.07 0.91
C LEU A 68 -3.15 8.18 1.82
N VAL A 69 -2.61 7.79 2.97
CA VAL A 69 -1.78 8.64 3.84
C VAL A 69 -0.36 8.09 3.86
N ASN A 70 0.59 8.82 3.27
CA ASN A 70 2.01 8.46 3.21
C ASN A 70 2.87 9.50 3.94
N LEU A 71 3.74 9.03 4.84
CA LEU A 71 4.55 9.88 5.74
C LEU A 71 6.00 10.09 5.24
N GLY A 72 6.24 10.08 3.94
CA GLY A 72 7.59 10.12 3.36
C GLY A 72 8.34 11.45 3.43
N THR A 73 7.66 12.60 3.34
CA THR A 73 8.23 13.95 3.55
C THR A 73 7.23 14.92 4.20
N PRO A 74 6.58 14.54 5.31
CA PRO A 74 5.45 15.29 5.84
C PRO A 74 5.88 16.66 6.35
N THR A 75 5.11 17.67 6.00
CA THR A 75 5.10 18.98 6.66
C THR A 75 4.06 19.00 7.78
N ALA A 76 4.09 20.00 8.67
CA ALA A 76 3.06 20.14 9.71
C ALA A 76 1.65 20.26 9.12
N ALA A 77 1.50 20.96 7.99
CA ALA A 77 0.22 21.07 7.28
C ALA A 77 -0.23 19.70 6.74
N GLN A 78 0.66 18.92 6.11
CA GLN A 78 0.30 17.59 5.60
C GLN A 78 -0.03 16.59 6.72
N VAL A 79 0.60 16.71 7.89
CA VAL A 79 0.20 15.92 9.08
C VAL A 79 -1.22 16.28 9.49
N GLU A 80 -1.57 17.56 9.51
CA GLU A 80 -2.93 17.98 9.83
C GLU A 80 -3.94 17.47 8.79
N SER A 81 -3.64 17.62 7.50
CA SER A 81 -4.43 17.02 6.41
C SER A 81 -4.61 15.52 6.58
N SER A 82 -3.55 14.81 7.02
CA SER A 82 -3.59 13.35 7.25
C SER A 82 -4.51 12.98 8.41
N ARG A 83 -4.51 13.75 9.50
CA ARG A 83 -5.44 13.55 10.61
C ARG A 83 -6.89 13.78 10.18
N LEU A 84 -7.13 14.87 9.46
CA LEU A 84 -8.44 15.25 8.95
C LEU A 84 -8.99 14.21 7.95
N ALA A 85 -8.20 13.84 6.94
CA ALA A 85 -8.60 12.87 5.91
C ALA A 85 -8.81 11.46 6.49
N SER A 86 -7.93 10.97 7.36
CA SER A 86 -8.10 9.64 7.97
C SER A 86 -9.33 9.57 8.90
N ALA A 87 -9.62 10.63 9.64
CA ALA A 87 -10.82 10.70 10.47
C ALA A 87 -12.09 10.74 9.61
N ALA A 88 -12.10 11.55 8.55
CA ALA A 88 -13.22 11.66 7.62
C ALA A 88 -13.47 10.36 6.84
N ALA A 89 -12.42 9.72 6.31
CA ALA A 89 -12.51 8.43 5.63
C ALA A 89 -13.12 7.36 6.55
N ARG A 90 -12.64 7.27 7.80
CA ARG A 90 -13.20 6.36 8.80
C ARG A 90 -14.69 6.64 9.06
N ALA A 91 -15.06 7.90 9.25
CA ALA A 91 -16.45 8.29 9.52
C ALA A 91 -17.38 7.97 8.34
N ALA A 92 -16.88 8.14 7.10
CA ALA A 92 -17.59 7.84 5.86
C ALA A 92 -17.56 6.34 5.46
N GLY A 93 -16.85 5.49 6.22
CA GLY A 93 -16.67 4.08 5.88
C GLY A 93 -15.85 3.85 4.61
N LYS A 94 -15.01 4.80 4.23
CA LYS A 94 -14.11 4.70 3.08
C LYS A 94 -12.80 4.00 3.51
N PRO A 95 -12.29 3.02 2.75
CA PRO A 95 -11.03 2.41 3.08
C PRO A 95 -9.90 3.43 2.98
N TRP A 96 -8.99 3.39 3.95
CA TRP A 96 -7.78 4.20 3.90
C TRP A 96 -6.54 3.39 4.28
N VAL A 97 -5.42 3.76 3.64
CA VAL A 97 -4.14 3.07 3.75
C VAL A 97 -3.12 3.98 4.41
N LEU A 98 -2.43 3.45 5.42
CA LEU A 98 -1.29 4.09 6.04
C LEU A 98 0.01 3.52 5.45
N ASP A 99 0.84 4.38 4.87
CA ASP A 99 2.22 4.10 4.47
C ASP A 99 3.18 4.87 5.41
N PRO A 100 3.63 4.25 6.52
CA PRO A 100 4.29 4.92 7.63
C PRO A 100 5.79 5.14 7.35
N VAL A 101 6.13 5.65 6.18
CA VAL A 101 7.52 5.75 5.69
C VAL A 101 8.46 6.39 6.73
N GLY A 102 9.46 5.61 7.15
CA GLY A 102 10.45 6.02 8.15
C GLY A 102 10.02 5.84 9.61
N ALA A 103 8.91 5.15 9.89
CA ALA A 103 8.56 4.71 11.25
C ALA A 103 9.68 3.82 11.84
N GLY A 104 9.94 3.98 13.13
CA GLY A 104 11.05 3.33 13.85
C GLY A 104 12.38 4.09 13.74
N GLY A 105 12.69 4.66 12.58
CA GLY A 105 13.93 5.42 12.35
C GLY A 105 13.83 6.91 12.64
N LEU A 106 12.63 7.50 12.48
CA LEU A 106 12.40 8.93 12.63
C LEU A 106 11.35 9.19 13.72
N PRO A 107 11.74 9.68 14.92
CA PRO A 107 10.86 9.78 16.07
C PRO A 107 9.56 10.56 15.82
N TRP A 108 9.66 11.71 15.17
CA TRP A 108 8.48 12.54 14.87
C TRP A 108 7.50 11.83 13.93
N ARG A 109 7.98 11.22 12.85
CA ARG A 109 7.12 10.45 11.92
C ARG A 109 6.51 9.23 12.57
N THR A 110 7.27 8.59 13.45
CA THR A 110 6.80 7.42 14.21
C THR A 110 5.64 7.81 15.13
N GLN A 111 5.75 8.94 15.83
CA GLN A 111 4.67 9.47 16.67
C GLN A 111 3.41 9.78 15.84
N VAL A 112 3.57 10.47 14.69
CA VAL A 112 2.46 10.75 13.78
C VAL A 112 1.80 9.47 13.28
N ALA A 113 2.58 8.45 12.89
CA ALA A 113 2.05 7.17 12.45
C ALA A 113 1.23 6.48 13.55
N VAL A 114 1.74 6.46 14.80
CA VAL A 114 1.03 5.91 15.96
C VAL A 114 -0.26 6.67 16.26
N GLU A 115 -0.26 8.00 16.18
CA GLU A 115 -1.48 8.81 16.35
C GLU A 115 -2.56 8.42 15.33
N LEU A 116 -2.17 8.25 14.06
CA LEU A 116 -3.10 7.91 12.98
C LEU A 116 -3.71 6.52 13.13
N LEU A 117 -3.07 5.59 13.86
CA LEU A 117 -3.64 4.27 14.15
C LEU A 117 -4.95 4.34 14.96
N ALA A 118 -5.20 5.44 15.69
CA ALA A 118 -6.47 5.66 16.37
C ALA A 118 -7.67 5.72 15.40
N ASN A 119 -7.43 6.10 14.13
CA ASN A 119 -8.42 6.13 13.05
C ASN A 119 -8.59 4.80 12.32
N ARG A 120 -7.91 3.75 12.77
CA ARG A 120 -8.02 2.35 12.29
C ARG A 120 -7.92 2.21 10.76
N PRO A 121 -6.72 2.29 10.15
CA PRO A 121 -6.57 2.08 8.71
C PRO A 121 -7.07 0.70 8.28
N SER A 122 -7.63 0.61 7.07
CA SER A 122 -7.96 -0.68 6.47
C SER A 122 -6.69 -1.47 6.19
N VAL A 123 -5.64 -0.81 5.71
CA VAL A 123 -4.33 -1.45 5.49
C VAL A 123 -3.20 -0.58 6.02
N ILE A 124 -2.26 -1.19 6.74
CA ILE A 124 -0.92 -0.64 6.96
C ILE A 124 0.00 -1.28 5.94
N ARG A 125 0.59 -0.49 5.03
CA ARG A 125 1.50 -0.97 3.99
C ARG A 125 2.89 -0.40 4.22
N ALA A 126 3.84 -1.25 4.59
CA ALA A 126 5.19 -0.82 4.93
C ALA A 126 6.22 -1.92 4.61
N ASN A 127 7.51 -1.62 4.69
CA ASN A 127 8.52 -2.69 4.70
C ASN A 127 8.64 -3.33 6.11
N ALA A 128 9.41 -4.42 6.22
CA ALA A 128 9.56 -5.14 7.49
C ALA A 128 10.09 -4.27 8.65
N SER A 129 11.06 -3.39 8.39
CA SER A 129 11.66 -2.54 9.42
C SER A 129 10.69 -1.46 9.92
N GLU A 130 9.89 -0.89 9.02
CA GLU A 130 8.84 0.07 9.35
C GLU A 130 7.67 -0.59 10.11
N VAL A 131 7.29 -1.82 9.76
CA VAL A 131 6.28 -2.60 10.52
C VAL A 131 6.73 -2.80 11.97
N MET A 132 7.96 -3.29 12.19
CA MET A 132 8.47 -3.47 13.56
C MET A 132 8.66 -2.13 14.28
N GLY A 133 9.10 -1.10 13.58
CA GLY A 133 9.26 0.24 14.13
C GLY A 133 7.94 0.82 14.63
N LEU A 134 6.89 0.68 13.84
CA LEU A 134 5.55 1.12 14.19
C LEU A 134 4.97 0.30 15.35
N ALA A 135 5.08 -1.04 15.28
CA ALA A 135 4.60 -1.92 16.35
C ALA A 135 5.30 -1.65 17.68
N GLY A 136 6.63 -1.50 17.67
CA GLY A 136 7.42 -1.18 18.85
C GLY A 136 7.05 0.18 19.47
N ALA A 137 6.69 1.16 18.65
CA ALA A 137 6.26 2.47 19.13
C ALA A 137 4.81 2.50 19.64
N GLU A 138 3.93 1.64 19.13
CA GLU A 138 2.54 1.51 19.59
C GLU A 138 2.43 0.80 20.95
N GLY A 139 3.47 0.10 21.38
CA GLY A 139 3.53 -0.61 22.66
C GLY A 139 4.03 -2.06 22.57
N GLY A 140 4.44 -2.52 21.38
CA GLY A 140 5.06 -3.83 21.16
C GLY A 140 6.51 -3.91 21.67
N SER A 141 7.00 -5.12 21.91
CA SER A 141 8.34 -5.33 22.49
C SER A 141 9.48 -5.29 21.46
N ARG A 142 10.48 -4.45 21.77
CA ARG A 142 11.89 -4.37 21.28
C ARG A 142 12.17 -3.52 20.04
N GLY A 143 13.25 -2.73 20.17
CA GLY A 143 13.80 -1.83 19.17
C GLY A 143 14.39 -2.55 17.96
N VAL A 144 14.43 -1.83 16.84
CA VAL A 144 14.63 -2.37 15.50
C VAL A 144 16.09 -2.23 15.06
N ASP A 145 16.68 -3.34 14.60
CA ASP A 145 17.91 -3.35 13.81
C ASP A 145 17.55 -3.30 12.32
N SER A 146 18.29 -2.55 11.51
CA SER A 146 17.93 -2.20 10.12
C SER A 146 18.10 -3.34 9.09
N SER A 147 18.47 -4.55 9.53
CA SER A 147 18.72 -5.73 8.70
C SER A 147 17.65 -6.83 8.80
N ALA A 148 16.46 -6.51 9.30
CA ALA A 148 15.44 -7.52 9.58
C ALA A 148 14.78 -8.11 8.32
N HIS A 149 14.54 -9.42 8.33
CA HIS A 149 13.79 -10.10 7.29
C HIS A 149 12.28 -9.98 7.55
N VAL A 150 11.46 -10.12 6.49
CA VAL A 150 9.98 -10.06 6.62
C VAL A 150 9.44 -11.15 7.56
N ALA A 151 10.10 -12.30 7.65
CA ALA A 151 9.75 -13.34 8.60
C ALA A 151 9.88 -12.88 10.07
N ASP A 152 10.76 -11.92 10.35
CA ASP A 152 10.97 -11.37 11.70
C ASP A 152 9.88 -10.36 12.09
N SER A 153 9.09 -9.87 11.13
CA SER A 153 8.01 -8.91 11.39
C SER A 153 6.66 -9.55 11.70
N VAL A 154 6.54 -10.90 11.69
CA VAL A 154 5.26 -11.59 11.85
C VAL A 154 4.53 -11.19 13.15
N ASP A 155 5.22 -11.20 14.29
CA ASP A 155 4.61 -10.86 15.57
C ASP A 155 4.24 -9.37 15.66
N ALA A 156 5.10 -8.50 15.10
CA ALA A 156 4.85 -7.06 15.00
C ALA A 156 3.66 -6.75 14.08
N ALA A 157 3.55 -7.42 12.94
CA ALA A 157 2.43 -7.28 12.03
C ALA A 157 1.13 -7.74 12.69
N ARG A 158 1.18 -8.87 13.41
CA ARG A 158 0.03 -9.40 14.15
C ARG A 158 -0.45 -8.47 15.25
N SER A 159 0.45 -7.84 16.02
CA SER A 159 0.04 -6.87 17.05
C SER A 159 -0.64 -5.64 16.44
N LEU A 160 -0.20 -5.20 15.25
CA LEU A 160 -0.82 -4.08 14.55
C LEU A 160 -2.23 -4.39 14.00
N LEU A 161 -2.63 -5.66 13.91
CA LEU A 161 -4.00 -6.04 13.51
C LEU A 161 -5.08 -5.69 14.57
N ASP A 162 -4.69 -5.25 15.76
CA ASP A 162 -5.63 -4.66 16.72
C ASP A 162 -6.07 -3.25 16.28
N ARG A 163 -5.23 -2.60 15.45
CA ARG A 163 -5.43 -1.24 14.92
C ARG A 163 -5.79 -1.21 13.45
N ALA A 164 -5.51 -2.24 12.67
CA ALA A 164 -5.81 -2.30 11.24
C ALA A 164 -6.50 -3.62 10.86
N GLU A 165 -7.19 -3.65 9.72
CA GLU A 165 -7.75 -4.91 9.20
C GLU A 165 -6.67 -5.80 8.57
N VAL A 166 -5.69 -5.17 7.92
CA VAL A 166 -4.59 -5.82 7.21
C VAL A 166 -3.28 -5.10 7.46
N VAL A 167 -2.20 -5.87 7.59
CA VAL A 167 -0.82 -5.36 7.55
C VAL A 167 -0.08 -6.02 6.41
N ALA A 168 0.41 -5.23 5.46
CA ALA A 168 1.19 -5.70 4.32
C ALA A 168 2.65 -5.29 4.49
N ALA A 169 3.52 -6.28 4.68
CA ALA A 169 4.96 -6.13 4.81
C ALA A 169 5.63 -6.47 3.47
N SER A 170 6.10 -5.45 2.74
CA SER A 170 6.77 -5.65 1.45
C SER A 170 8.24 -6.06 1.60
N GLY A 171 8.73 -6.92 0.70
CA GLY A 171 10.10 -7.43 0.66
C GLY A 171 10.42 -8.12 -0.68
N GLU A 172 11.34 -9.09 -0.67
CA GLU A 172 11.55 -9.99 -1.83
C GLU A 172 10.35 -10.94 -2.01
N VAL A 173 9.73 -11.33 -0.90
CA VAL A 173 8.42 -11.97 -0.83
C VAL A 173 7.57 -11.12 0.09
N ASP A 174 6.48 -10.59 -0.44
CA ASP A 174 5.56 -9.77 0.34
C ASP A 174 4.72 -10.67 1.25
N HIS A 175 4.49 -10.23 2.49
CA HIS A 175 3.66 -10.94 3.45
C HIS A 175 2.49 -10.06 3.86
N ILE A 176 1.27 -10.54 3.64
CA ILE A 176 0.03 -9.84 3.95
C ILE A 176 -0.67 -10.59 5.08
N PHE A 177 -0.80 -9.91 6.21
CA PHE A 177 -1.37 -10.43 7.44
C PHE A 177 -2.79 -9.90 7.63
N ALA A 178 -3.71 -10.78 7.99
CA ALA A 178 -5.05 -10.45 8.46
C ALA A 178 -5.41 -11.36 9.64
N GLN A 179 -6.51 -11.06 10.34
CA GLN A 179 -6.95 -11.89 11.47
C GLN A 179 -7.16 -13.35 11.04
N GLY A 180 -6.31 -14.25 11.54
CA GLY A 180 -6.35 -15.68 11.23
C GLY A 180 -5.89 -16.08 9.82
N SER A 181 -5.28 -15.16 9.04
CA SER A 181 -4.76 -15.45 7.69
C SER A 181 -3.41 -14.79 7.44
N THR A 182 -2.60 -15.41 6.60
CA THR A 182 -1.33 -14.86 6.10
C THR A 182 -1.19 -15.32 4.66
N VAL A 183 -1.02 -14.37 3.75
CA VAL A 183 -0.83 -14.62 2.32
C VAL A 183 0.56 -14.11 1.93
N LYS A 184 1.30 -14.92 1.20
CA LYS A 184 2.60 -14.55 0.65
C LYS A 184 2.49 -14.34 -0.85
N ILE A 185 3.17 -13.32 -1.34
CA ILE A 185 3.18 -12.97 -2.76
C ILE A 185 4.63 -12.91 -3.21
N GLY A 186 4.99 -13.82 -4.11
CA GLY A 186 6.30 -13.85 -4.73
C GLY A 186 6.34 -13.15 -6.08
N GLY A 187 7.54 -13.11 -6.66
CA GLY A 187 7.77 -12.54 -7.98
C GLY A 187 8.25 -11.09 -7.91
N GLY A 188 8.03 -10.38 -9.00
CA GLY A 188 8.46 -9.00 -9.17
C GLY A 188 9.91 -8.84 -9.62
N SER A 189 10.50 -7.66 -9.37
CA SER A 189 11.85 -7.34 -9.84
C SER A 189 12.66 -6.57 -8.81
N ALA A 190 13.92 -7.00 -8.62
CA ALA A 190 14.89 -6.27 -7.79
C ALA A 190 15.15 -4.83 -8.28
N LEU A 191 14.78 -4.49 -9.53
CA LEU A 191 14.85 -3.13 -10.04
C LEU A 191 13.85 -2.18 -9.36
N LEU A 192 12.78 -2.68 -8.74
CA LEU A 192 11.82 -1.86 -7.97
C LEU A 192 12.53 -1.09 -6.84
N GLN A 193 13.54 -1.68 -6.20
CA GLN A 193 14.33 -1.03 -5.14
C GLN A 193 15.27 0.06 -5.67
N ARG A 194 15.46 0.14 -6.99
CA ARG A 194 16.34 1.11 -7.66
C ARG A 194 15.57 2.25 -8.34
N VAL A 195 14.24 2.28 -8.19
CA VAL A 195 13.37 3.35 -8.65
C VAL A 195 12.66 3.92 -7.43
N THR A 196 12.75 5.25 -7.26
CA THR A 196 12.08 5.93 -6.16
C THR A 196 10.57 5.78 -6.28
N ALA A 197 9.85 5.91 -5.16
CA ALA A 197 8.39 5.95 -5.10
C ALA A 197 7.63 4.66 -5.51
N THR A 198 8.30 3.56 -5.87
CA THR A 198 7.63 2.27 -6.17
C THR A 198 6.83 1.75 -4.98
N GLY A 199 7.38 1.82 -3.76
CA GLY A 199 6.64 1.49 -2.54
C GLY A 199 5.46 2.42 -2.24
N CYS A 200 5.60 3.72 -2.50
CA CYS A 200 4.53 4.69 -2.33
C CYS A 200 3.39 4.47 -3.34
N ALA A 201 3.74 4.13 -4.59
CA ALA A 201 2.80 3.76 -5.63
C ALA A 201 2.03 2.49 -5.24
N LEU A 202 2.71 1.48 -4.67
CA LEU A 202 2.04 0.31 -4.12
C LEU A 202 1.04 0.67 -3.01
N GLY A 203 1.36 1.62 -2.12
CA GLY A 203 0.38 2.10 -1.13
C GLY A 203 -0.87 2.73 -1.74
N ALA A 204 -0.70 3.51 -2.81
CA ALA A 204 -1.83 4.10 -3.54
C ALA A 204 -2.66 3.04 -4.26
N LEU A 205 -2.02 2.08 -4.93
CA LEU A 205 -2.68 0.96 -5.58
C LEU A 205 -3.45 0.12 -4.57
N THR A 206 -2.88 -0.15 -3.40
CA THR A 206 -3.59 -0.84 -2.32
C THR A 206 -4.87 -0.09 -1.91
N ALA A 207 -4.81 1.23 -1.77
CA ALA A 207 -6.01 2.03 -1.47
C ALA A 207 -7.07 1.89 -2.58
N ALA A 208 -6.66 2.00 -3.84
CA ALA A 208 -7.53 1.84 -5.00
C ALA A 208 -8.21 0.46 -5.01
N TYR A 209 -7.44 -0.60 -4.84
CA TYR A 209 -7.95 -1.97 -4.81
C TYR A 209 -8.87 -2.24 -3.62
N CYS A 210 -8.58 -1.69 -2.43
CA CYS A 210 -9.46 -1.81 -1.27
C CYS A 210 -10.84 -1.16 -1.50
N SER A 211 -10.95 -0.13 -2.34
CA SER A 211 -12.25 0.51 -2.64
C SER A 211 -13.18 -0.32 -3.51
N VAL A 212 -12.62 -1.24 -4.31
CA VAL A 212 -13.38 -2.05 -5.27
C VAL A 212 -13.52 -3.51 -4.84
N SER A 213 -12.71 -3.95 -3.88
CA SER A 213 -12.65 -5.35 -3.44
C SER A 213 -13.64 -5.66 -2.32
N PRO A 214 -14.10 -6.91 -2.18
CA PRO A 214 -15.01 -7.31 -1.09
C PRO A 214 -14.40 -7.21 0.32
N SER A 215 -13.07 -7.19 0.44
CA SER A 215 -12.37 -7.03 1.70
C SER A 215 -11.03 -6.32 1.51
N ALA A 216 -10.51 -5.71 2.58
CA ALA A 216 -9.19 -5.11 2.59
C ALA A 216 -8.08 -6.14 2.27
N LEU A 217 -8.25 -7.41 2.70
CA LEU A 217 -7.28 -8.48 2.44
C LEU A 217 -7.18 -8.78 0.93
N ILE A 218 -8.31 -8.96 0.25
CA ILE A 218 -8.33 -9.17 -1.21
C ILE A 218 -7.74 -7.95 -1.92
N GLY A 219 -8.10 -6.74 -1.50
CA GLY A 219 -7.57 -5.51 -2.11
C GLY A 219 -6.05 -5.39 -1.97
N ALA A 220 -5.51 -5.66 -0.79
CA ALA A 220 -4.07 -5.65 -0.57
C ALA A 220 -3.35 -6.74 -1.38
N VAL A 221 -3.89 -7.97 -1.40
CA VAL A 221 -3.30 -9.07 -2.18
C VAL A 221 -3.31 -8.76 -3.67
N ALA A 222 -4.42 -8.25 -4.21
CA ALA A 222 -4.54 -7.90 -5.62
C ALA A 222 -3.56 -6.77 -6.02
N ALA A 223 -3.40 -5.75 -5.18
CA ALA A 223 -2.45 -4.65 -5.44
C ALA A 223 -1.00 -5.14 -5.51
N HIS A 224 -0.59 -5.97 -4.54
CA HIS A 224 0.75 -6.53 -4.50
C HIS A 224 1.01 -7.49 -5.67
N ALA A 225 0.03 -8.35 -6.00
CA ALA A 225 0.12 -9.24 -7.16
C ALA A 225 0.23 -8.46 -8.48
N HIS A 226 -0.57 -7.40 -8.67
CA HIS A 226 -0.51 -6.53 -9.85
C HIS A 226 0.87 -5.88 -9.99
N VAL A 227 1.44 -5.33 -8.91
CA VAL A 227 2.79 -4.74 -8.91
C VAL A 227 3.87 -5.78 -9.21
N ALA A 228 3.78 -6.98 -8.63
CA ALA A 228 4.71 -8.07 -8.92
C ALA A 228 4.69 -8.42 -10.41
N VAL A 229 3.52 -8.71 -10.97
CA VAL A 229 3.36 -9.03 -12.40
C VAL A 229 3.83 -7.89 -13.30
N ALA A 230 3.41 -6.65 -13.03
CA ALA A 230 3.82 -5.48 -13.80
C ALA A 230 5.34 -5.29 -13.83
N SER A 231 6.00 -5.51 -12.68
CA SER A 231 7.46 -5.37 -12.59
C SER A 231 8.23 -6.53 -13.26
N GLU A 232 7.67 -7.74 -13.31
CA GLU A 232 8.22 -8.84 -14.12
C GLU A 232 8.10 -8.54 -15.62
N ILE A 233 6.94 -8.04 -16.07
CA ILE A 233 6.73 -7.60 -17.46
C ILE A 233 7.75 -6.52 -17.83
N ALA A 234 7.91 -5.50 -16.98
CA ALA A 234 8.89 -4.44 -17.19
C ALA A 234 10.32 -4.97 -17.26
N ALA A 235 10.70 -5.92 -16.40
CA ALA A 235 12.04 -6.48 -16.37
C ALA A 235 12.41 -7.27 -17.65
N ARG A 236 11.44 -7.70 -18.46
CA ARG A 236 11.69 -8.37 -19.75
C ARG A 236 12.33 -7.44 -20.78
N SER A 237 12.06 -6.14 -20.72
CA SER A 237 12.51 -5.16 -21.73
C SER A 237 13.65 -4.25 -21.25
N THR A 238 14.02 -4.31 -19.96
CA THR A 238 15.02 -3.40 -19.38
C THR A 238 15.74 -4.00 -18.19
N SER A 239 17.03 -3.66 -18.07
CA SER A 239 17.92 -4.06 -16.97
C SER A 239 18.48 -2.86 -16.18
N ARG A 240 18.03 -1.63 -16.48
CA ARG A 240 18.55 -0.39 -15.89
C ARG A 240 17.42 0.43 -15.27
N PRO A 241 17.66 1.11 -14.13
CA PRO A 241 16.58 1.72 -13.34
C PRO A 241 15.84 2.85 -14.06
N GLY A 242 16.54 3.67 -14.85
CA GLY A 242 15.90 4.78 -15.57
C GLY A 242 14.85 4.31 -16.57
N THR A 243 15.21 3.35 -17.42
CA THR A 243 14.28 2.73 -18.38
C THR A 243 13.26 1.82 -17.71
N PHE A 244 13.62 1.19 -16.58
CA PHE A 244 12.69 0.39 -15.78
C PHE A 244 11.57 1.23 -15.16
N ALA A 245 11.83 2.46 -14.74
CA ALA A 245 10.78 3.33 -14.19
C ALA A 245 9.63 3.56 -15.18
N ALA A 246 9.96 3.85 -16.45
CA ALA A 246 8.97 3.99 -17.51
C ALA A 246 8.30 2.64 -17.85
N ALA A 247 9.11 1.59 -18.06
CA ALA A 247 8.59 0.27 -18.39
C ALA A 247 7.70 -0.34 -17.29
N PHE A 248 7.90 0.04 -16.02
CA PHE A 248 7.05 -0.37 -14.91
C PHE A 248 5.66 0.28 -14.98
N LEU A 249 5.57 1.55 -15.35
CA LEU A 249 4.28 2.21 -15.58
C LEU A 249 3.56 1.56 -16.77
N ASP A 250 4.26 1.32 -17.87
CA ASP A 250 3.70 0.57 -19.01
C ASP A 250 3.28 -0.85 -18.60
N GLY A 251 4.07 -1.49 -17.73
CA GLY A 251 3.78 -2.81 -17.18
C GLY A 251 2.51 -2.84 -16.32
N LEU A 252 2.24 -1.80 -15.53
CA LEU A 252 1.00 -1.67 -14.74
C LEU A 252 -0.23 -1.61 -15.66
N ASP A 253 -0.13 -0.90 -16.78
CA ASP A 253 -1.20 -0.84 -17.78
C ASP A 253 -1.33 -2.14 -18.59
N ALA A 254 -0.21 -2.81 -18.87
CA ALA A 254 -0.18 -4.02 -19.70
C ALA A 254 -0.66 -5.28 -18.98
N VAL A 255 -0.81 -5.27 -17.64
CA VAL A 255 -1.32 -6.45 -16.92
C VAL A 255 -2.75 -6.74 -17.36
N ASP A 256 -2.96 -7.97 -17.81
CA ASP A 256 -4.26 -8.53 -18.14
C ASP A 256 -4.53 -9.81 -17.36
N GLU A 257 -5.72 -10.40 -17.55
CA GLU A 257 -6.11 -11.64 -16.89
C GLU A 257 -5.14 -12.80 -17.21
N SER A 258 -4.64 -12.89 -18.44
CA SER A 258 -3.69 -13.94 -18.84
C SER A 258 -2.38 -13.80 -18.08
N ALA A 259 -1.84 -12.58 -17.98
CA ALA A 259 -0.62 -12.30 -17.25
C ALA A 259 -0.78 -12.59 -15.75
N LEU A 260 -1.93 -12.26 -15.16
CA LEU A 260 -2.22 -12.61 -13.76
C LEU A 260 -2.25 -14.13 -13.56
N GLN A 261 -2.92 -14.87 -14.45
CA GLN A 261 -3.00 -16.33 -14.36
C GLN A 261 -1.63 -17.01 -14.51
N GLU A 262 -0.76 -16.48 -15.36
CA GLU A 262 0.56 -17.05 -15.63
C GLU A 262 1.60 -16.70 -14.56
N LEU A 263 1.58 -15.47 -14.04
CA LEU A 263 2.71 -14.92 -13.30
C LEU A 263 2.47 -14.72 -11.80
N VAL A 264 1.21 -14.72 -11.33
CA VAL A 264 0.91 -14.58 -9.90
C VAL A 264 1.42 -15.80 -9.13
N ARG A 265 2.17 -15.56 -8.05
CA ARG A 265 2.70 -16.58 -7.14
C ARG A 265 2.17 -16.33 -5.74
N LEU A 266 1.19 -17.12 -5.31
CA LEU A 266 0.54 -17.06 -4.01
C LEU A 266 0.88 -18.29 -3.16
N ASP A 267 1.27 -18.07 -1.90
CA ASP A 267 1.44 -19.12 -0.88
C ASP A 267 0.73 -18.76 0.45
#